data_AF-A0AAU9QFW5-F1
#
_entry.id   AF-A0AAU9QFW5-F1
#
_cell.length_a   1.000
_cell.length_b   1.000
_cell.length_c   1.000
_cell.angle_alpha   90.00
_cell.angle_beta   90.00
_cell.angle_gamma   90.00
#
_symmetry.space_group_name_H-M   'P 1'
#
loop_
_entity.id
_entity.type
_entity.pdbx_description
1 polymer ?
#
loop_
_entity_poly.entity_id
_entity_poly.type
_entity_poly.pdbx_seq_one_letter_code
_entity_poly.pdbx_strand_id
1 'polypeptide(L)'
;MIQPSFASNAEKALLSERINKLAKALTDGVYEREHTIKLCLLAALAGESVFLLGPPGIAKSLIAKRLIQAFDNSSYFEYLMTRFSTPEEVFGPLSIQELKDNGRYVRLTQGYLPTAQVVFLDEIWKAGPAILNTLLTVVNEKTFKNGSEIERVPMRLLVSASNELPDEDSGLDALYDRMLVRVFVNRIQDKQNFKSMLTVGTSQEAQVPEGLAITDEEYHRWQQQLDKLTLTDNTFEKLYQLKSMLETKVESEFGDASLTDMYVSDRRWKKAVKLLKASAFFNGRDEINPLDLLLLQDCLWNSPESRDVVRSVIQEFALKHAFDQQEAEQEIEYCRESLVDVQHELEDKYRMTLNAEVATGLLRKETMSFDTSKAKTYKVGAAVNLVKLVILQSNMSVSESEKGDSRWVYVPKDELDRVIKEGHGDVYGYVNQNTNMCRLRFDVDAANNLVIRDIANRGVLVSLVTQQGLDVELYQKWLAESEKAVSQLSEAEHHMRKVKANFHGALPHSFVDPELPRLMESSLQQVSQRLESIQGESEKIIQRFKNLHQFFS
;
A
#
# COMPACT_ATOMS: atom_id res chain seq x y z
N MET A 1 -3.04 16.22 43.20
CA MET A 1 -3.75 15.45 42.15
C MET A 1 -2.72 15.05 41.12
N ILE A 2 -2.25 13.81 41.19
CA ILE A 2 -1.24 13.25 40.29
C ILE A 2 -2.01 12.73 39.07
N GLN A 3 -1.72 13.26 37.88
CA GLN A 3 -2.25 12.73 36.62
C GLN A 3 -1.92 11.23 36.52
N PRO A 4 -2.81 10.37 35.99
CA PRO A 4 -2.45 8.99 35.77
C PRO A 4 -1.41 8.98 34.64
N SER A 5 -0.16 8.67 35.00
CA SER A 5 0.92 8.46 34.06
C SER A 5 0.50 7.41 33.05
N PHE A 6 0.59 7.72 31.75
CA PHE A 6 0.57 6.72 30.71
C PHE A 6 1.50 5.57 31.11
N ALA A 7 1.03 4.33 30.93
CA ALA A 7 1.80 3.13 31.25
C ALA A 7 3.21 3.25 30.64
N SER A 8 4.24 2.81 31.39
CA SER A 8 5.63 2.83 30.93
C SER A 8 5.75 2.04 29.63
N ASN A 9 6.66 2.44 28.73
CA ASN A 9 6.92 1.70 27.48
C ASN A 9 7.21 0.21 27.74
N ALA A 10 7.80 -0.12 28.89
CA ALA A 10 8.00 -1.50 29.32
C ALA A 10 6.68 -2.25 29.61
N GLU A 11 5.72 -1.60 30.27
CA GLU A 11 4.41 -2.20 30.58
C GLU A 11 3.60 -2.46 29.29
N LYS A 12 3.70 -1.56 28.31
CA LYS A 12 3.07 -1.71 26.99
C LYS A 12 3.68 -2.87 26.20
N ALA A 13 5.01 -2.99 26.19
CA ALA A 13 5.70 -4.10 25.54
C ALA A 13 5.32 -5.44 26.20
N LEU A 14 5.26 -5.50 27.53
CA LEU A 14 4.81 -6.67 28.28
C LEU A 14 3.35 -7.04 27.98
N LEU A 15 2.46 -6.05 27.86
CA LEU A 15 1.08 -6.27 27.44
C LEU A 15 1.02 -6.89 26.04
N SER A 16 1.75 -6.32 25.07
CA SER A 16 1.79 -6.86 23.72
C SER A 16 2.33 -8.29 23.67
N GLU A 17 3.39 -8.58 24.44
CA GLU A 17 3.93 -9.92 24.56
C GLU A 17 2.91 -10.90 25.19
N ARG A 18 2.19 -10.46 26.23
CA ARG A 18 1.13 -11.26 26.87
C ARG A 18 0.02 -11.59 25.89
N ILE A 19 -0.49 -10.61 25.14
CA ILE A 19 -1.56 -10.84 24.15
C ILE A 19 -1.08 -11.76 23.02
N ASN A 20 0.17 -11.63 22.58
CA ASN A 20 0.75 -12.54 21.60
C ASN A 20 0.89 -13.98 22.10
N LYS A 21 1.32 -14.16 23.36
CA LYS A 21 1.34 -15.49 24.01
C LYS A 21 -0.06 -16.07 24.15
N LEU A 22 -1.04 -15.26 24.54
CA LEU A 22 -2.43 -15.67 24.64
C LEU A 22 -2.98 -16.08 23.27
N ALA A 23 -2.80 -15.26 22.24
CA ALA A 23 -3.20 -15.59 20.88
C ALA A 23 -2.57 -16.90 20.40
N LYS A 24 -1.27 -17.11 20.66
CA LYS A 24 -0.57 -18.35 20.32
C LYS A 24 -1.16 -19.57 21.02
N ALA A 25 -1.49 -19.46 22.30
CA ALA A 25 -2.14 -20.53 23.06
C ALA A 25 -3.54 -20.84 22.49
N LEU A 26 -4.29 -19.82 22.10
CA LEU A 26 -5.62 -19.96 21.49
C LEU A 26 -5.57 -20.58 20.09
N THR A 27 -4.50 -20.34 19.32
CA THR A 27 -4.33 -20.92 17.98
C THR A 27 -3.76 -22.33 17.97
N ASP A 28 -3.22 -22.81 19.10
CA ASP A 28 -2.49 -24.08 19.15
C ASP A 28 -3.38 -25.29 18.76
N GLY A 29 -2.92 -26.08 17.79
CA GLY A 29 -3.69 -27.21 17.25
C GLY A 29 -4.87 -26.84 16.33
N VAL A 30 -5.03 -25.56 15.94
CA VAL A 30 -5.97 -25.15 14.89
C VAL A 30 -5.20 -24.80 13.61
N TYR A 31 -5.59 -25.42 12.50
CA TYR A 31 -4.92 -25.27 11.22
C TYR A 31 -5.65 -24.26 10.33
N GLU A 32 -4.93 -23.34 9.69
CA GLU A 32 -5.46 -22.33 8.76
C GLU A 32 -6.56 -21.42 9.34
N ARG A 33 -6.49 -21.15 10.65
CA ARG A 33 -7.44 -20.27 11.37
C ARG A 33 -6.77 -19.26 12.28
N GLU A 34 -5.45 -19.16 12.22
CA GLU A 34 -4.68 -18.29 13.12
C GLU A 34 -5.14 -16.84 13.00
N HIS A 35 -5.25 -16.32 11.77
CA HIS A 35 -5.73 -14.97 11.51
C HIS A 35 -7.15 -14.74 12.04
N THR A 36 -8.07 -15.69 11.80
CA THR A 36 -9.45 -15.60 12.30
C THR A 36 -9.50 -15.52 13.83
N ILE A 37 -8.76 -16.38 14.53
CA ILE A 37 -8.74 -16.39 16.01
C ILE A 37 -8.15 -15.08 16.54
N LYS A 38 -7.08 -14.57 15.93
CA LYS A 38 -6.46 -13.29 16.31
C LYS A 38 -7.41 -12.10 16.10
N LEU A 39 -8.12 -12.06 14.97
CA LEU A 39 -9.13 -11.03 14.72
C LEU A 39 -10.30 -11.12 15.71
N CYS A 40 -10.78 -12.33 16.00
CA CYS A 40 -11.85 -12.51 16.99
C CYS A 40 -11.40 -12.11 18.39
N LEU A 41 -10.15 -12.41 18.77
CA LEU A 41 -9.56 -11.95 20.02
C LEU A 41 -9.50 -10.42 20.06
N LEU A 42 -9.05 -9.78 18.98
CA LEU A 42 -9.03 -8.32 18.88
C LEU A 42 -10.43 -7.71 18.99
N ALA A 43 -11.42 -8.28 18.31
CA ALA A 43 -12.81 -7.86 18.41
C ALA A 43 -13.35 -7.99 19.84
N ALA A 44 -13.05 -9.11 20.51
CA ALA A 44 -13.42 -9.34 21.91
C ALA A 44 -12.79 -8.30 22.83
N LEU A 45 -11.50 -8.01 22.63
CA LEU A 45 -10.77 -6.98 23.36
C LEU A 45 -11.26 -5.56 23.07
N ALA A 46 -11.84 -5.31 21.89
CA ALA A 46 -12.47 -4.02 21.55
C ALA A 46 -13.94 -3.92 22.00
N GLY A 47 -14.54 -5.02 22.47
CA GLY A 47 -15.96 -5.10 22.80
C GLY A 47 -16.91 -5.13 21.59
N GLU A 48 -16.37 -5.48 20.42
CA GLU A 48 -17.08 -5.52 19.14
C GLU A 48 -17.52 -6.95 18.77
N SER A 49 -18.42 -7.03 17.79
CA SER A 49 -19.02 -8.28 17.32
C SER A 49 -18.32 -8.83 16.06
N VAL A 50 -18.37 -10.16 15.92
CA VAL A 50 -17.81 -10.89 14.78
C VAL A 50 -18.89 -11.72 14.09
N PHE A 51 -18.87 -11.72 12.76
CA PHE A 51 -19.64 -12.60 11.91
C PHE A 51 -18.73 -13.57 11.15
N LEU A 52 -19.03 -14.86 11.23
CA LEU A 52 -18.30 -15.93 10.57
C LEU A 52 -19.17 -16.52 9.44
N LEU A 53 -18.78 -16.22 8.20
CA LEU A 53 -19.39 -16.78 7.00
C LEU A 53 -18.58 -17.98 6.50
N GLY A 54 -19.24 -19.07 6.14
CA GLY A 54 -18.58 -20.21 5.49
C GLY A 54 -19.43 -21.48 5.53
N PRO A 55 -19.04 -22.57 4.87
CA PRO A 55 -19.83 -23.81 4.87
C PRO A 55 -19.94 -24.47 6.27
N PRO A 56 -20.91 -25.38 6.47
CA PRO A 56 -21.02 -26.13 7.72
C PRO A 56 -19.81 -27.07 7.91
N GLY A 57 -19.46 -27.35 9.17
CA GLY A 57 -18.39 -28.31 9.51
C GLY A 57 -16.96 -27.77 9.46
N ILE A 58 -16.76 -26.45 9.36
CA ILE A 58 -15.42 -25.81 9.30
C ILE A 58 -14.90 -25.31 10.66
N ALA A 59 -15.44 -25.85 11.76
CA ALA A 59 -15.08 -25.53 13.14
C ALA A 59 -15.34 -24.06 13.56
N LYS A 60 -16.46 -23.46 13.12
CA LYS A 60 -16.88 -22.10 13.56
C LYS A 60 -17.14 -22.02 15.07
N SER A 61 -17.85 -23.02 15.62
CA SER A 61 -18.11 -23.13 17.06
C SER A 61 -16.83 -23.34 17.89
N LEU A 62 -15.82 -24.01 17.31
CA LEU A 62 -14.51 -24.19 17.97
C LEU A 62 -13.83 -22.85 18.25
N ILE A 63 -13.90 -21.90 17.32
CA ILE A 63 -13.30 -20.57 17.47
C ILE A 63 -13.92 -19.86 18.68
N ALA A 64 -15.25 -19.88 18.79
CA ALA A 64 -15.96 -19.29 19.92
C ALA A 64 -15.57 -19.96 21.25
N LYS A 65 -15.55 -21.31 21.28
CA LYS A 65 -15.17 -22.07 22.47
C LYS A 65 -13.77 -21.76 22.97
N ARG A 66 -12.81 -21.58 22.06
CA ARG A 66 -11.44 -21.22 22.41
C ARG A 66 -11.36 -19.79 22.97
N LEU A 67 -12.11 -18.85 22.41
CA LEU A 67 -12.10 -17.46 22.87
C LEU A 67 -12.64 -17.28 24.30
N ILE A 68 -13.49 -18.19 24.79
CA ILE A 68 -13.91 -18.21 26.20
C ILE A 68 -12.70 -18.33 27.12
N GLN A 69 -11.75 -19.20 26.77
CA GLN A 69 -10.53 -19.46 27.55
C GLN A 69 -9.60 -18.24 27.60
N ALA A 70 -9.86 -17.21 26.79
CA ALA A 70 -9.11 -15.96 26.86
C ALA A 70 -9.46 -15.12 28.10
N PHE A 71 -10.60 -15.38 28.76
CA PHE A 71 -11.13 -14.57 29.86
C PHE A 71 -11.36 -15.41 31.11
N ASP A 72 -10.92 -14.89 32.26
CA ASP A 72 -11.14 -15.53 33.56
C ASP A 72 -12.62 -15.49 33.95
N ASN A 73 -13.13 -16.61 34.47
CA ASN A 73 -14.50 -16.78 34.97
C ASN A 73 -15.58 -16.28 34.00
N SER A 74 -15.38 -16.50 32.69
CA SER A 74 -16.30 -16.02 31.67
C SER A 74 -17.52 -16.93 31.52
N SER A 75 -18.70 -16.32 31.57
CA SER A 75 -19.95 -16.99 31.24
C SER A 75 -20.08 -17.14 29.73
N TYR A 76 -20.30 -18.37 29.27
CA TYR A 76 -20.49 -18.71 27.86
C TYR A 76 -21.93 -19.12 27.59
N PHE A 77 -22.48 -18.58 26.50
CA PHE A 77 -23.77 -18.97 25.98
C PHE A 77 -23.64 -19.40 24.51
N GLU A 78 -24.09 -20.61 24.20
CA GLU A 78 -24.10 -21.20 22.86
C GLU A 78 -25.53 -21.57 22.48
N TYR A 79 -25.97 -21.13 21.30
CA TYR A 79 -27.28 -21.48 20.79
C TYR A 79 -27.30 -21.62 19.27
N LEU A 80 -27.93 -22.68 18.77
CA LEU A 80 -28.19 -22.90 17.35
C LEU A 80 -29.58 -22.33 17.03
N MET A 81 -29.61 -21.30 16.18
CA MET A 81 -30.86 -20.65 15.79
C MET A 81 -31.62 -21.50 14.78
N THR A 82 -32.92 -21.62 15.02
CA THR A 82 -33.86 -22.29 14.13
C THR A 82 -35.06 -21.38 13.88
N ARG A 83 -35.85 -21.68 12.84
CA ARG A 83 -37.08 -20.94 12.53
C ARG A 83 -38.14 -21.03 13.64
N PHE A 84 -38.00 -21.98 14.56
CA PHE A 84 -38.89 -22.21 15.68
C PHE A 84 -38.32 -21.72 17.01
N SER A 85 -37.10 -21.17 17.01
CA SER A 85 -36.46 -20.72 18.23
C SER A 85 -37.26 -19.60 18.87
N THR A 86 -37.45 -19.72 20.18
CA THR A 86 -38.26 -18.77 20.94
C THR A 86 -37.38 -17.83 21.77
N PRO A 87 -37.86 -16.62 22.11
CA PRO A 87 -37.13 -15.73 23.00
C PRO A 87 -36.82 -16.34 24.38
N GLU A 88 -37.61 -17.31 24.83
CA GLU A 88 -37.45 -17.98 26.12
C GLU A 88 -36.20 -18.88 26.15
N GLU A 89 -35.88 -19.53 25.04
CA GLU A 89 -34.68 -20.36 24.89
C GLU A 89 -33.39 -19.52 24.87
N VAL A 90 -33.47 -18.28 24.37
CA VAL A 90 -32.31 -17.40 24.17
C VAL A 90 -32.10 -16.45 25.36
N PHE A 91 -33.17 -15.85 25.87
CA PHE A 91 -33.11 -14.82 26.91
C PHE A 91 -33.57 -15.31 28.28
N GLY A 92 -34.01 -16.56 28.38
CA GLY A 92 -34.50 -17.18 29.60
C GLY A 92 -36.02 -17.24 29.68
N PRO A 93 -36.57 -18.29 30.30
CA PRO A 93 -38.01 -18.49 30.43
C PRO A 93 -38.64 -17.48 31.39
N LEU A 94 -39.94 -17.25 31.26
CA LEU A 94 -40.69 -16.42 32.19
C LEU A 94 -40.81 -17.10 33.56
N SER A 95 -40.65 -16.33 34.63
CA SER A 95 -40.88 -16.78 36.00
C SER A 95 -42.38 -16.92 36.26
N ILE A 96 -42.85 -18.17 36.36
CA ILE A 96 -44.26 -18.47 36.67
C ILE A 96 -44.63 -17.95 38.06
N GLN A 97 -43.69 -17.94 39.01
CA GLN A 97 -43.90 -17.42 40.36
C GLN A 97 -44.16 -15.91 40.34
N GLU A 98 -43.30 -15.12 39.68
CA GLU A 98 -43.47 -13.67 39.58
C GLU A 98 -44.73 -13.28 38.80
N LEU A 99 -45.08 -14.06 37.77
CA LEU A 99 -46.29 -13.84 37.01
C LEU A 99 -47.55 -14.14 37.84
N LYS A 100 -47.54 -15.22 38.62
CA LYS A 100 -48.70 -15.66 39.42
C LYS A 100 -48.89 -14.84 40.69
N ASP A 101 -47.82 -14.54 41.40
CA ASP A 101 -47.88 -13.94 42.74
C ASP A 101 -47.87 -12.41 42.67
N ASN A 102 -47.14 -11.83 41.70
CA ASN A 102 -46.96 -10.38 41.58
C ASN A 102 -47.50 -9.78 40.26
N GLY A 103 -47.99 -10.59 39.32
CA GLY A 103 -48.46 -10.13 38.00
C GLY A 103 -47.35 -9.56 37.12
N ARG A 104 -46.08 -9.86 37.40
CA ARG A 104 -44.92 -9.27 36.70
C ARG A 104 -44.35 -10.22 35.65
N TYR A 105 -44.05 -9.70 34.47
CA TYR A 105 -43.41 -10.43 33.38
C TYR A 105 -41.88 -10.41 33.54
N VAL A 106 -41.35 -11.18 34.48
CA VAL A 106 -39.90 -11.30 34.74
C VAL A 106 -39.35 -12.59 34.14
N ARG A 107 -38.22 -12.52 33.46
CA ARG A 107 -37.48 -13.67 32.91
C ARG A 107 -36.36 -14.12 33.84
N LEU A 108 -36.13 -15.43 33.87
CA LEU A 108 -35.01 -16.08 34.54
C LEU A 108 -33.79 -16.06 33.61
N THR A 109 -32.97 -15.02 33.73
CA THR A 109 -31.85 -14.73 32.80
C THR A 109 -30.54 -15.45 33.13
N GLN A 110 -30.48 -16.14 34.26
CA GLN A 110 -29.27 -16.86 34.70
C GLN A 110 -28.94 -18.04 33.78
N GLY A 111 -27.71 -18.07 33.27
CA GLY A 111 -27.25 -19.08 32.29
C GLY A 111 -27.67 -18.80 30.84
N TYR A 112 -28.35 -17.68 30.59
CA TYR A 112 -28.79 -17.26 29.26
C TYR A 112 -28.00 -16.04 28.75
N LEU A 113 -28.28 -15.64 27.52
CA LEU A 113 -27.61 -14.53 26.84
C LEU A 113 -27.46 -13.25 27.69
N PRO A 114 -28.47 -12.76 28.45
CA PRO A 114 -28.35 -11.50 29.19
C PRO A 114 -27.28 -11.50 30.29
N THR A 115 -26.85 -12.68 30.77
CA THR A 115 -25.81 -12.82 31.82
C THR A 115 -24.48 -13.34 31.26
N ALA A 116 -24.40 -13.60 29.95
CA ALA A 116 -23.23 -14.15 29.28
C ALA A 116 -22.21 -13.06 28.88
N GLN A 117 -20.92 -13.34 29.06
CA GLN A 117 -19.83 -12.47 28.61
C GLN A 117 -19.44 -12.79 27.15
N VAL A 118 -19.47 -14.07 26.78
CA VAL A 118 -19.20 -14.54 25.42
C VAL A 118 -20.43 -15.28 24.90
N VAL A 119 -20.93 -14.82 23.77
CA VAL A 119 -22.16 -15.32 23.14
C VAL A 119 -21.83 -15.87 21.76
N PHE A 120 -22.18 -17.13 21.51
CA PHE A 120 -22.09 -17.76 20.19
C PHE A 120 -23.48 -18.12 19.67
N LEU A 121 -23.86 -17.52 18.53
CA LEU A 121 -25.13 -17.77 17.86
C LEU A 121 -24.86 -18.36 16.47
N ASP A 122 -25.19 -19.64 16.28
CA ASP A 122 -25.06 -20.31 14.99
C ASP A 122 -26.35 -20.20 14.18
N GLU A 123 -26.24 -20.16 12.85
CA GLU A 123 -27.36 -20.00 11.91
C GLU A 123 -28.23 -18.75 12.19
N ILE A 124 -27.59 -17.62 12.51
CA ILE A 124 -28.26 -16.40 13.03
C ILE A 124 -29.42 -15.89 12.15
N TRP A 125 -29.36 -16.08 10.83
CA TRP A 125 -30.41 -15.62 9.91
C TRP A 125 -31.68 -16.46 9.95
N LYS A 126 -31.68 -17.60 10.62
CA LYS A 126 -32.88 -18.43 10.82
C LYS A 126 -33.71 -18.02 12.03
N ALA A 127 -33.24 -17.07 12.82
CA ALA A 127 -33.93 -16.60 14.02
C ALA A 127 -35.21 -15.82 13.69
N GLY A 128 -36.23 -15.92 14.56
CA GLY A 128 -37.47 -15.15 14.40
C GLY A 128 -37.30 -13.65 14.69
N PRO A 129 -38.17 -12.77 14.14
CA PRO A 129 -38.06 -11.31 14.29
C PRO A 129 -38.01 -10.81 15.74
N ALA A 130 -38.70 -11.50 16.66
CA ALA A 130 -38.70 -11.14 18.08
C ALA A 130 -37.31 -11.28 18.74
N ILE A 131 -36.55 -12.30 18.34
CA ILE A 131 -35.18 -12.52 18.83
C ILE A 131 -34.27 -11.43 18.27
N LEU A 132 -34.36 -11.18 16.96
CA LEU A 132 -33.51 -10.24 16.24
C LEU A 132 -33.68 -8.81 16.75
N ASN A 133 -34.92 -8.34 16.95
CA ASN A 133 -35.18 -7.02 17.52
C ASN A 133 -34.59 -6.86 18.93
N THR A 134 -34.68 -7.91 19.74
CA THR A 134 -34.07 -7.91 21.08
C THR A 134 -32.54 -7.89 20.99
N LEU A 135 -31.96 -8.66 20.06
CA LEU A 135 -30.52 -8.66 19.81
C LEU A 135 -29.99 -7.30 19.33
N LEU A 136 -30.76 -6.53 18.55
CA LEU A 136 -30.39 -5.17 18.15
C LEU A 136 -30.14 -4.27 19.36
N THR A 137 -31.04 -4.32 20.36
CA THR A 137 -30.88 -3.58 21.62
C THR A 137 -29.68 -4.07 22.41
N VAL A 138 -29.51 -5.40 22.55
CA VAL A 138 -28.39 -5.98 23.31
C VAL A 138 -27.04 -5.66 22.66
N VAL A 139 -26.93 -5.69 21.34
CA VAL A 139 -25.67 -5.40 20.62
C VAL A 139 -25.34 -3.90 20.66
N ASN A 140 -26.34 -3.03 20.56
CA ASN A 140 -26.13 -1.58 20.46
C ASN A 140 -26.02 -0.90 21.82
N GLU A 141 -26.94 -1.18 22.74
CA GLU A 141 -27.04 -0.51 24.03
C GLU A 141 -26.39 -1.32 25.16
N LYS A 142 -26.07 -2.60 24.92
CA LYS A 142 -25.59 -3.53 25.95
C LYS A 142 -26.57 -3.59 27.14
N THR A 143 -27.86 -3.49 26.85
CA THR A 143 -28.96 -3.56 27.80
C THR A 143 -29.99 -4.59 27.37
N PHE A 144 -30.71 -5.14 28.34
CA PHE A 144 -31.80 -6.07 28.14
C PHE A 144 -33.00 -5.63 28.99
N LYS A 145 -34.17 -5.53 28.36
CA LYS A 145 -35.41 -5.17 29.05
C LYS A 145 -36.07 -6.42 29.64
N ASN A 146 -35.95 -6.58 30.95
CA ASN A 146 -36.55 -7.68 31.69
C ASN A 146 -37.86 -7.21 32.34
N GLY A 147 -38.97 -7.34 31.61
CA GLY A 147 -40.26 -6.82 32.04
C GLY A 147 -40.26 -5.28 32.10
N SER A 148 -40.33 -4.72 33.30
CA SER A 148 -40.25 -3.28 33.56
C SER A 148 -38.84 -2.76 33.81
N GLU A 149 -37.89 -3.64 34.14
CA GLU A 149 -36.51 -3.26 34.49
C GLU A 149 -35.59 -3.37 33.28
N ILE A 150 -34.55 -2.53 33.26
CA ILE A 150 -33.50 -2.56 32.23
C ILE A 150 -32.22 -3.04 32.92
N GLU A 151 -31.76 -4.22 32.52
CA GLU A 151 -30.54 -4.85 33.01
C GLU A 151 -29.37 -4.58 32.05
N ARG A 152 -28.16 -4.41 32.58
CA ARG A 152 -26.95 -4.26 31.76
C ARG A 152 -26.38 -5.64 31.42
N VAL A 153 -26.13 -5.88 30.14
CA VAL A 153 -25.58 -7.14 29.64
C VAL A 153 -24.04 -7.06 29.65
N PRO A 154 -23.32 -7.95 30.34
CA PRO A 154 -21.86 -7.93 30.44
C PRO A 154 -21.15 -8.50 29.18
N MET A 155 -21.81 -8.47 28.02
CA MET A 155 -21.34 -9.09 26.79
C MET A 155 -20.11 -8.37 26.22
N ARG A 156 -18.97 -9.05 26.30
CA ARG A 156 -17.68 -8.63 25.74
C ARG A 156 -17.58 -9.00 24.26
N LEU A 157 -18.00 -10.21 23.90
CA LEU A 157 -17.92 -10.72 22.53
C LEU A 157 -19.23 -11.37 22.11
N LEU A 158 -19.71 -10.97 20.93
CA LEU A 158 -20.74 -11.69 20.18
C LEU A 158 -20.08 -12.29 18.95
N VAL A 159 -20.08 -13.61 18.85
CA VAL A 159 -19.72 -14.34 17.62
C VAL A 159 -20.99 -14.91 17.03
N SER A 160 -21.27 -14.54 15.79
CA SER A 160 -22.38 -15.09 15.02
C SER A 160 -21.84 -15.87 13.83
N ALA A 161 -22.50 -16.96 13.47
CA ALA A 161 -22.12 -17.78 12.34
C ALA A 161 -23.31 -18.04 11.44
N SER A 162 -23.05 -18.15 10.14
CA SER A 162 -24.03 -18.61 9.16
C SER A 162 -23.34 -19.21 7.95
N ASN A 163 -24.08 -20.00 7.17
CA ASN A 163 -23.65 -20.48 5.86
C ASN A 163 -24.17 -19.61 4.71
N GLU A 164 -25.16 -18.76 5.00
CA GLU A 164 -25.83 -17.86 4.06
C GLU A 164 -25.76 -16.41 4.55
N LEU A 165 -25.98 -15.47 3.64
CA LEU A 165 -26.22 -14.06 3.95
C LEU A 165 -27.71 -13.83 4.21
N PRO A 166 -28.10 -12.73 4.89
CA PRO A 166 -29.52 -12.41 5.05
C PRO A 166 -30.18 -12.12 3.70
N ASP A 167 -31.47 -12.44 3.57
CA ASP A 167 -32.25 -12.06 2.38
C ASP A 167 -32.46 -10.54 2.37
N GLU A 168 -32.42 -9.88 1.19
CA GLU A 168 -32.53 -8.41 1.04
C GLU A 168 -33.81 -7.81 1.67
N ASP A 169 -34.93 -8.55 1.64
CA ASP A 169 -36.23 -8.08 2.17
C ASP A 169 -36.47 -8.42 3.64
N SER A 170 -35.50 -9.04 4.32
CA SER A 170 -35.69 -9.61 5.66
C SER A 170 -35.60 -8.58 6.80
N GLY A 171 -35.11 -7.36 6.52
CA GLY A 171 -34.84 -6.34 7.54
C GLY A 171 -33.67 -6.71 8.49
N LEU A 172 -32.91 -7.75 8.16
CA LEU A 172 -31.77 -8.26 8.94
C LEU A 172 -30.49 -7.46 8.70
N ASP A 173 -30.47 -6.58 7.68
CA ASP A 173 -29.34 -5.71 7.36
C ASP A 173 -28.96 -4.80 8.51
N ALA A 174 -29.96 -4.39 9.30
CA ALA A 174 -29.72 -3.61 10.51
C ALA A 174 -28.84 -4.39 11.52
N LEU A 175 -29.06 -5.69 11.68
CA LEU A 175 -28.23 -6.53 12.55
C LEU A 175 -26.88 -6.81 11.90
N TYR A 176 -26.87 -7.07 10.60
CA TYR A 176 -25.64 -7.35 9.85
C TYR A 176 -24.69 -6.15 9.82
N ASP A 177 -25.18 -4.93 9.69
CA ASP A 177 -24.37 -3.71 9.77
C ASP A 177 -23.78 -3.50 11.16
N ARG A 178 -24.44 -4.02 12.22
CA ARG A 178 -23.94 -3.95 13.59
C ARG A 178 -22.85 -4.98 13.89
N MET A 179 -22.66 -5.97 13.02
CA MET A 179 -21.53 -6.89 13.05
C MET A 179 -20.32 -6.25 12.36
N LEU A 180 -19.36 -5.81 13.16
CA LEU A 180 -18.21 -5.04 12.65
C LEU A 180 -17.27 -5.94 11.85
N VAL A 181 -16.73 -6.96 12.50
CA VAL A 181 -15.73 -7.85 11.90
C VAL A 181 -16.45 -8.97 11.18
N ARG A 182 -16.14 -9.16 9.90
CA ARG A 182 -16.73 -10.18 9.04
C ARG A 182 -15.61 -11.01 8.45
N VAL A 183 -15.60 -12.29 8.81
CA VAL A 183 -14.56 -13.22 8.38
C VAL A 183 -15.18 -14.32 7.54
N PHE A 184 -14.67 -14.46 6.33
CA PHE A 184 -14.96 -15.60 5.48
C PHE A 184 -14.02 -16.76 5.84
N VAL A 185 -14.57 -17.85 6.31
CA VAL A 185 -13.85 -19.05 6.75
C VAL A 185 -14.02 -20.13 5.69
N ASN A 186 -12.92 -20.57 5.09
CA ASN A 186 -12.92 -21.60 4.04
C ASN A 186 -12.33 -22.93 4.54
N ARG A 187 -12.60 -24.06 3.88
CA ARG A 187 -12.01 -25.38 4.24
C ARG A 187 -10.48 -25.33 4.23
N ILE A 188 -9.84 -26.24 4.97
CA ILE A 188 -8.39 -26.41 4.96
C ILE A 188 -7.93 -26.72 3.52
N GLN A 189 -7.00 -25.94 3.00
CA GLN A 189 -6.49 -26.07 1.62
C GLN A 189 -5.13 -26.77 1.57
N ASP A 190 -4.27 -26.54 2.55
CA ASP A 190 -2.93 -27.12 2.58
C ASP A 190 -2.97 -28.61 2.98
N LYS A 191 -2.25 -29.41 2.19
CA LYS A 191 -2.23 -30.87 2.33
C LYS A 191 -1.58 -31.32 3.65
N GLN A 192 -0.55 -30.61 4.12
CA GLN A 192 0.14 -30.96 5.36
C GLN A 192 -0.74 -30.62 6.57
N ASN A 193 -1.34 -29.44 6.57
CA ASN A 193 -2.32 -29.02 7.57
C ASN A 193 -3.51 -29.99 7.64
N PHE A 194 -4.03 -30.41 6.49
CA PHE A 194 -5.12 -31.38 6.43
C PHE A 194 -4.70 -32.74 7.02
N LYS A 195 -3.50 -33.23 6.69
CA LYS A 195 -2.97 -34.47 7.28
C LYS A 195 -2.80 -34.34 8.80
N SER A 196 -2.26 -33.23 9.28
CA SER A 196 -2.06 -33.00 10.72
C SER A 196 -3.38 -32.93 11.47
N MET A 197 -4.39 -32.26 10.92
CA MET A 197 -5.74 -32.22 11.47
C MET A 197 -6.36 -33.63 11.60
N LEU A 198 -6.18 -34.50 10.61
CA LEU A 198 -6.72 -35.86 10.63
C LEU A 198 -5.94 -36.82 11.54
N THR A 199 -4.65 -36.61 11.74
CA THR A 199 -3.77 -37.56 12.46
C THR A 199 -3.55 -37.20 13.93
N VAL A 200 -3.41 -35.91 14.23
CA VAL A 200 -3.21 -35.40 15.60
C VAL A 200 -4.55 -35.05 16.26
N GLY A 201 -5.55 -34.66 15.45
CA GLY A 201 -6.81 -34.12 15.94
C GLY A 201 -6.69 -32.65 16.38
N THR A 202 -7.81 -32.08 16.82
CA THR A 202 -7.88 -30.71 17.33
C THR A 202 -8.63 -30.73 18.66
N SER A 203 -7.94 -30.39 19.75
CA SER A 203 -8.57 -30.19 21.07
C SER A 203 -9.60 -29.07 21.00
N GLN A 204 -10.78 -29.31 21.59
CA GLN A 204 -11.85 -28.30 21.60
C GLN A 204 -11.50 -27.10 22.49
N GLU A 205 -10.88 -27.36 23.63
CA GLU A 205 -10.45 -26.35 24.57
C GLU A 205 -8.97 -26.00 24.35
N ALA A 206 -8.66 -24.71 24.38
CA ALA A 206 -7.29 -24.23 24.39
C ALA A 206 -6.75 -24.30 25.82
N GLN A 207 -5.55 -24.85 25.99
CA GLN A 207 -4.86 -24.80 27.27
C GLN A 207 -4.16 -23.45 27.38
N VAL A 208 -4.82 -22.50 28.07
CA VAL A 208 -4.25 -21.18 28.33
C VAL A 208 -3.42 -21.24 29.62
N PRO A 209 -2.11 -20.94 29.57
CA PRO A 209 -1.27 -20.87 30.77
C PRO A 209 -1.82 -19.94 31.85
N GLU A 210 -1.62 -20.30 33.11
CA GLU A 210 -2.02 -19.49 34.26
C GLU A 210 -1.42 -18.06 34.17
N GLY A 211 -2.25 -17.05 34.40
CA GLY A 211 -1.86 -15.63 34.35
C GLY A 211 -1.93 -14.98 32.96
N LEU A 212 -2.21 -15.73 31.88
CA LEU A 212 -2.45 -15.12 30.56
C LEU A 212 -3.90 -14.68 30.35
N ALA A 213 -4.86 -15.39 30.95
CA ALA A 213 -6.27 -15.08 30.86
C ALA A 213 -6.56 -13.66 31.37
N ILE A 214 -7.55 -13.01 30.75
CA ILE A 214 -7.87 -11.60 30.97
C ILE A 214 -8.91 -11.48 32.06
N THR A 215 -8.60 -10.70 33.10
CA THR A 215 -9.53 -10.46 34.21
C THR A 215 -10.57 -9.39 33.86
N ASP A 216 -11.68 -9.34 34.60
CA ASP A 216 -12.74 -8.34 34.39
C ASP A 216 -12.26 -6.91 34.66
N GLU A 217 -11.43 -6.71 35.69
CA GLU A 217 -10.87 -5.41 36.02
C GLU A 217 -9.92 -4.90 34.93
N GLU A 218 -9.09 -5.78 34.39
CA GLU A 218 -8.18 -5.47 33.28
C GLU A 218 -8.96 -5.07 32.03
N TYR A 219 -9.97 -5.86 31.67
CA TYR A 219 -10.79 -5.58 30.49
C TYR A 219 -11.44 -4.20 30.55
N HIS A 220 -12.09 -3.85 31.67
CA HIS A 220 -12.74 -2.54 31.83
C HIS A 220 -11.73 -1.39 31.86
N ARG A 221 -10.55 -1.61 32.45
CA ARG A 221 -9.45 -0.63 32.43
C ARG A 221 -8.96 -0.38 31.01
N TRP A 222 -8.78 -1.43 30.22
CA TRP A 222 -8.36 -1.30 28.83
C TRP A 222 -9.42 -0.58 28.00
N GLN A 223 -10.71 -0.88 28.14
CA GLN A 223 -11.77 -0.14 27.43
C GLN A 223 -11.66 1.38 27.65
N GLN A 224 -11.43 1.83 28.88
CA GLN A 224 -11.25 3.26 29.18
C GLN A 224 -9.95 3.85 28.61
N GLN A 225 -8.91 3.04 28.45
CA GLN A 225 -7.65 3.46 27.83
C GLN A 225 -7.78 3.55 26.31
N LEU A 226 -8.51 2.62 25.68
CA LEU A 226 -8.80 2.64 24.25
C LEU A 226 -9.51 3.93 23.82
N ASP A 227 -10.46 4.42 24.62
CA ASP A 227 -11.18 5.66 24.34
C ASP A 227 -10.25 6.89 24.32
N LYS A 228 -9.11 6.83 25.01
CA LYS A 228 -8.12 7.93 25.08
C LYS A 228 -7.12 7.94 23.93
N LEU A 229 -6.98 6.85 23.17
CA LEU A 229 -6.08 6.84 22.01
C LEU A 229 -6.54 7.86 20.96
N THR A 230 -5.58 8.58 20.41
CA THR A 230 -5.81 9.59 19.37
C THR A 230 -5.69 8.98 17.99
N LEU A 231 -6.55 9.45 17.08
CA LEU A 231 -6.33 9.32 15.65
C LEU A 231 -5.56 10.58 15.23
N THR A 232 -4.32 10.42 14.80
CA THR A 232 -3.49 11.53 14.32
C THR A 232 -3.99 12.01 12.95
N ASP A 233 -3.76 13.27 12.63
CA ASP A 233 -4.18 13.86 11.34
C ASP A 233 -3.60 13.09 10.16
N ASN A 234 -2.33 12.66 10.23
CA ASN A 234 -1.70 11.85 9.19
C ASN A 234 -2.45 10.52 8.95
N THR A 235 -2.78 9.79 10.02
CA THR A 235 -3.51 8.53 9.89
C THR A 235 -4.96 8.76 9.44
N PHE A 236 -5.56 9.90 9.81
CA PHE A 236 -6.88 10.29 9.30
C PHE A 236 -6.86 10.55 7.79
N GLU A 237 -5.87 11.28 7.27
CA GLU A 237 -5.73 11.50 5.83
C GLU A 237 -5.58 10.18 5.07
N LYS A 238 -4.79 9.24 5.60
CA LYS A 238 -4.66 7.89 5.04
C LYS A 238 -5.95 7.09 5.10
N LEU A 239 -6.72 7.19 6.19
CA LEU A 239 -8.04 6.59 6.31
C LEU A 239 -9.03 7.18 5.30
N TYR A 240 -9.02 8.50 5.13
CA TYR A 240 -9.90 9.19 4.18
C TYR A 240 -9.52 8.86 2.73
N GLN A 241 -8.23 8.80 2.42
CA GLN A 241 -7.73 8.35 1.12
C GLN A 241 -8.22 6.93 0.81
N LEU A 242 -8.13 5.99 1.76
CA LEU A 242 -8.66 4.65 1.60
C LEU A 242 -10.18 4.65 1.36
N LYS A 243 -10.93 5.47 2.09
CA LYS A 243 -12.37 5.66 1.88
C LYS A 243 -12.66 6.14 0.46
N SER A 244 -11.97 7.17 -0.01
CA SER A 244 -12.14 7.71 -1.37
C SER A 244 -11.78 6.69 -2.44
N MET A 245 -10.69 5.93 -2.26
CA MET A 245 -10.31 4.86 -3.20
C MET A 245 -11.40 3.78 -3.31
N LEU A 246 -12.03 3.42 -2.18
CA LEU A 246 -13.12 2.47 -2.17
C LEU A 246 -14.35 3.04 -2.91
N GLU A 247 -14.75 4.26 -2.60
CA GLU A 247 -15.89 4.93 -3.25
C GLU A 247 -15.68 5.05 -4.77
N THR A 248 -14.50 5.50 -5.21
CA THR A 248 -14.17 5.60 -6.64
C THR A 248 -14.19 4.24 -7.35
N LYS A 249 -13.65 3.20 -6.70
CA LYS A 249 -13.63 1.85 -7.30
C LYS A 249 -15.03 1.27 -7.44
N VAL A 250 -15.87 1.44 -6.41
CA VAL A 250 -17.29 1.05 -6.45
C VAL A 250 -18.03 1.81 -7.54
N GLU A 251 -17.82 3.13 -7.63
CA GLU A 251 -18.41 3.96 -8.68
C GLU A 251 -18.04 3.49 -10.09
N SER A 252 -16.78 3.08 -10.29
CA SER A 252 -16.29 2.63 -11.59
C SER A 252 -16.79 1.24 -12.00
N GLU A 253 -16.95 0.31 -11.07
CA GLU A 253 -17.35 -1.08 -11.36
C GLU A 253 -18.87 -1.29 -11.34
N PHE A 254 -19.59 -0.57 -10.47
CA PHE A 254 -21.00 -0.84 -10.18
C PHE A 254 -21.94 0.39 -10.31
N GLY A 255 -21.42 1.58 -10.60
CA GLY A 255 -22.23 2.81 -10.67
C GLY A 255 -22.50 3.41 -9.28
N ASP A 256 -23.70 3.91 -9.00
CA ASP A 256 -23.97 4.63 -7.75
C ASP A 256 -23.75 3.75 -6.50
N ALA A 257 -22.71 4.07 -5.72
CA ALA A 257 -22.33 3.33 -4.52
C ALA A 257 -23.45 3.25 -3.48
N SER A 258 -24.38 4.22 -3.45
CA SER A 258 -25.51 4.25 -2.51
C SER A 258 -26.61 3.24 -2.84
N LEU A 259 -26.63 2.70 -4.07
CA LEU A 259 -27.59 1.70 -4.54
C LEU A 259 -27.03 0.27 -4.48
N THR A 260 -25.80 0.11 -4.00
CA THR A 260 -25.10 -1.17 -3.96
C THR A 260 -24.94 -1.65 -2.52
N ASP A 261 -24.86 -2.97 -2.34
CA ASP A 261 -24.43 -3.63 -1.09
C ASP A 261 -23.03 -3.23 -0.62
N MET A 262 -22.35 -2.30 -1.30
CA MET A 262 -21.01 -1.82 -0.96
C MET A 262 -21.02 -0.51 -0.18
N TYR A 263 -22.20 0.04 0.15
CA TYR A 263 -22.30 1.22 1.02
C TYR A 263 -21.75 0.92 2.43
N VAL A 264 -20.80 1.74 2.87
CA VAL A 264 -20.22 1.69 4.22
C VAL A 264 -20.75 2.87 5.03
N SER A 265 -21.52 2.58 6.08
CA SER A 265 -22.11 3.60 6.94
C SER A 265 -21.07 4.35 7.80
N ASP A 266 -21.34 5.60 8.15
CA ASP A 266 -20.53 6.38 9.11
C ASP A 266 -20.37 5.66 10.46
N ARG A 267 -21.40 4.93 10.86
CA ARG A 267 -21.40 4.08 12.06
C ARG A 267 -20.32 3.01 11.97
N ARG A 268 -20.22 2.33 10.83
CA ARG A 268 -19.22 1.29 10.57
C ARG A 268 -17.81 1.87 10.63
N TRP A 269 -17.57 3.02 10.00
CA TRP A 269 -16.29 3.74 10.11
C TRP A 269 -15.93 4.07 11.57
N LYS A 270 -16.87 4.64 12.34
CA LYS A 270 -16.65 4.97 13.75
C LYS A 270 -16.29 3.74 14.60
N LYS A 271 -16.99 2.62 14.40
CA LYS A 271 -16.70 1.34 15.07
C LYS A 271 -15.36 0.75 14.63
N ALA A 272 -15.06 0.83 13.34
CA ALA A 272 -13.80 0.37 12.79
C ALA A 272 -12.61 1.11 13.43
N VAL A 273 -12.70 2.44 13.59
CA VAL A 273 -11.66 3.21 14.31
C VAL A 273 -11.47 2.70 15.74
N LYS A 274 -12.53 2.28 16.45
CA LYS A 274 -12.38 1.66 17.78
C LYS A 274 -11.56 0.36 17.73
N LEU A 275 -11.79 -0.47 16.73
CA LEU A 275 -11.00 -1.70 16.49
C LEU A 275 -9.53 -1.36 16.16
N LEU A 276 -9.29 -0.32 15.35
CA LEU A 276 -7.94 0.17 15.03
C LEU A 276 -7.20 0.66 16.29
N LYS A 277 -7.88 1.39 17.17
CA LYS A 277 -7.33 1.80 18.47
C LYS A 277 -6.96 0.60 19.34
N ALA A 278 -7.81 -0.44 19.34
CA ALA A 278 -7.50 -1.69 20.02
C ALA A 278 -6.24 -2.34 19.44
N SER A 279 -6.12 -2.40 18.11
CA SER A 279 -4.94 -2.96 17.44
C SER A 279 -3.66 -2.22 17.84
N ALA A 280 -3.66 -0.88 17.82
CA ALA A 280 -2.54 -0.08 18.25
C ALA A 280 -2.16 -0.35 19.72
N PHE A 281 -3.14 -0.30 20.61
CA PHE A 281 -2.94 -0.49 22.04
C PHE A 281 -2.37 -1.87 22.41
N PHE A 282 -2.92 -2.94 21.83
CA PHE A 282 -2.44 -4.31 22.10
C PHE A 282 -1.15 -4.68 21.34
N ASN A 283 -0.73 -3.87 20.37
CA ASN A 283 0.64 -3.88 19.84
C ASN A 283 1.60 -2.99 20.65
N GLY A 284 1.15 -2.43 21.78
CA GLY A 284 1.98 -1.61 22.68
C GLY A 284 2.21 -0.16 22.21
N ARG A 285 1.36 0.35 21.30
CA ARG A 285 1.45 1.70 20.73
C ARG A 285 0.40 2.64 21.32
N ASP A 286 0.72 3.94 21.36
CA ASP A 286 -0.21 5.01 21.80
C ASP A 286 -0.98 5.67 20.64
N GLU A 287 -0.62 5.31 19.41
CA GLU A 287 -1.20 5.88 18.20
C GLU A 287 -1.42 4.81 17.13
N ILE A 288 -2.45 5.05 16.31
CA ILE A 288 -2.80 4.22 15.17
C ILE A 288 -1.80 4.47 14.05
N ASN A 289 -1.27 3.39 13.48
CA ASN A 289 -0.37 3.44 12.34
C ASN A 289 -1.08 3.01 11.05
N PRO A 290 -0.47 3.22 9.87
CA PRO A 290 -1.08 2.81 8.61
C PRO A 290 -1.29 1.29 8.46
N LEU A 291 -0.52 0.44 9.17
CA LEU A 291 -0.72 -1.01 9.13
C LEU A 291 -2.03 -1.44 9.80
N ASP A 292 -2.48 -0.72 10.84
CA ASP A 292 -3.77 -1.01 11.48
C ASP A 292 -4.91 -0.90 10.46
N LEU A 293 -4.83 0.04 9.50
CA LEU A 293 -5.84 0.25 8.46
C LEU A 293 -6.09 -0.98 7.58
N LEU A 294 -5.12 -1.90 7.50
CA LEU A 294 -5.26 -3.14 6.75
C LEU A 294 -6.32 -4.08 7.36
N LEU A 295 -6.63 -3.94 8.66
CA LEU A 295 -7.71 -4.68 9.32
C LEU A 295 -9.10 -4.37 8.76
N LEU A 296 -9.24 -3.24 8.07
CA LEU A 296 -10.49 -2.83 7.44
C LEU A 296 -10.92 -3.77 6.31
N GLN A 297 -10.01 -4.56 5.74
CA GLN A 297 -10.34 -5.57 4.74
C GLN A 297 -11.37 -6.60 5.24
N ASP A 298 -11.41 -6.83 6.56
CA ASP A 298 -12.34 -7.76 7.21
C ASP A 298 -13.52 -6.99 7.85
N CYS A 299 -13.65 -5.69 7.63
CA CYS A 299 -14.71 -4.84 8.19
C CYS A 299 -15.58 -4.16 7.12
N LEU A 300 -15.09 -3.91 5.91
CA LEU A 300 -15.80 -3.03 4.95
C LEU A 300 -16.68 -3.79 3.93
N TRP A 301 -16.56 -5.11 3.82
CA TRP A 301 -17.30 -5.92 2.84
C TRP A 301 -18.63 -6.45 3.41
N ASN A 302 -19.69 -6.51 2.59
CA ASN A 302 -21.01 -7.07 2.95
C ASN A 302 -21.29 -8.42 2.27
N SER A 303 -20.81 -8.62 1.04
CA SER A 303 -20.95 -9.84 0.24
C SER A 303 -19.60 -10.42 -0.21
N PRO A 304 -19.51 -11.70 -0.62
CA PRO A 304 -18.29 -12.28 -1.20
C PRO A 304 -17.72 -11.47 -2.38
N GLU A 305 -18.57 -10.89 -3.21
CA GLU A 305 -18.19 -10.06 -4.35
C GLU A 305 -17.55 -8.74 -3.85
N SER A 306 -18.22 -8.05 -2.93
CA SER A 306 -17.69 -6.82 -2.33
C SER A 306 -16.37 -7.04 -1.58
N ARG A 307 -16.16 -8.26 -1.04
CA ARG A 307 -14.94 -8.64 -0.33
C ARG A 307 -13.73 -8.63 -1.25
N ASP A 308 -13.88 -9.12 -2.47
CA ASP A 308 -12.77 -9.16 -3.43
C ASP A 308 -12.39 -7.75 -3.88
N VAL A 309 -13.38 -6.86 -4.05
CA VAL A 309 -13.16 -5.44 -4.35
C VAL A 309 -12.46 -4.73 -3.20
N VAL A 310 -12.97 -4.87 -1.96
CA VAL A 310 -12.37 -4.28 -0.77
C VAL A 310 -10.93 -4.77 -0.58
N ARG A 311 -10.66 -6.06 -0.76
CA ARG A 311 -9.30 -6.62 -0.67
C ARG A 311 -8.38 -6.05 -1.74
N SER A 312 -8.86 -5.89 -2.97
CA SER A 312 -8.10 -5.27 -4.05
C SER A 312 -7.75 -3.81 -3.72
N VAL A 313 -8.70 -3.04 -3.20
CA VAL A 313 -8.48 -1.64 -2.78
C VAL A 313 -7.49 -1.56 -1.61
N ILE A 314 -7.65 -2.40 -0.59
CA ILE A 314 -6.72 -2.45 0.56
C ILE A 314 -5.31 -2.84 0.12
N GLN A 315 -5.19 -3.80 -0.80
CA GLN A 315 -3.90 -4.20 -1.35
C GLN A 315 -3.24 -3.05 -2.13
N GLU A 316 -3.99 -2.35 -2.98
CA GLU A 316 -3.48 -1.18 -3.70
C GLU A 316 -3.05 -0.07 -2.73
N PHE A 317 -3.89 0.26 -1.75
CA PHE A 317 -3.59 1.23 -0.71
C PHE A 317 -2.32 0.84 0.08
N ALA A 318 -2.18 -0.42 0.47
CA ALA A 318 -1.02 -0.93 1.19
C ALA A 318 0.28 -0.74 0.39
N LEU A 319 0.24 -1.07 -0.91
CA LEU A 319 1.43 -1.07 -1.76
C LEU A 319 1.86 0.33 -2.20
N LYS A 320 0.92 1.27 -2.34
CA LYS A 320 1.17 2.60 -2.92
C LYS A 320 1.05 3.76 -1.93
N HIS A 321 0.17 3.70 -0.95
CA HIS A 321 -0.25 4.90 -0.20
C HIS A 321 -0.02 4.82 1.30
N ALA A 322 -0.01 3.62 1.89
CA ALA A 322 0.04 3.43 3.34
C ALA A 322 1.28 4.08 3.98
N PHE A 323 2.42 4.09 3.29
CA PHE A 323 3.65 4.72 3.75
C PHE A 323 4.23 5.64 2.67
N ASP A 324 3.38 6.39 1.97
CA ASP A 324 3.78 7.44 1.01
C ASP A 324 4.62 6.92 -0.17
N GLN A 325 4.50 5.63 -0.52
CA GLN A 325 5.34 5.01 -1.55
C GLN A 325 5.18 5.68 -2.92
N GLN A 326 3.94 6.00 -3.29
CA GLN A 326 3.61 6.67 -4.54
C GLN A 326 4.05 8.14 -4.53
N GLU A 327 3.95 8.83 -3.40
CA GLU A 327 4.42 10.22 -3.30
C GLU A 327 5.94 10.27 -3.50
N ALA A 328 6.67 9.38 -2.82
CA ALA A 328 8.11 9.23 -3.02
C ALA A 328 8.45 8.85 -4.48
N GLU A 329 7.71 7.92 -5.10
CA GLU A 329 7.92 7.56 -6.49
C GLU A 329 7.65 8.74 -7.45
N GLN A 330 6.62 9.55 -7.20
CA GLN A 330 6.32 10.74 -8.00
C GLN A 330 7.39 11.83 -7.84
N GLU A 331 7.89 12.06 -6.63
CA GLU A 331 9.01 12.98 -6.38
C GLU A 331 10.27 12.56 -7.17
N ILE A 332 10.57 11.26 -7.17
CA ILE A 332 11.70 10.67 -7.90
C ILE A 332 11.52 10.85 -9.42
N GLU A 333 10.34 10.55 -9.95
CA GLU A 333 10.06 10.68 -11.38
C GLU A 333 10.06 12.13 -11.86
N TYR A 334 9.50 13.05 -11.06
CA TYR A 334 9.55 14.48 -11.36
C TYR A 334 10.98 14.99 -11.51
N CYS A 335 11.89 14.56 -10.63
CA CYS A 335 13.29 14.91 -10.72
C CYS A 335 13.95 14.37 -12.00
N ARG A 336 13.60 13.12 -12.37
CA ARG A 336 14.09 12.49 -13.61
C ARG A 336 13.60 13.25 -14.85
N GLU A 337 12.31 13.57 -14.90
CA GLU A 337 11.70 14.32 -16.00
C GLU A 337 12.33 15.70 -16.13
N SER A 338 12.53 16.43 -15.03
CA SER A 338 13.18 17.75 -15.07
C SER A 338 14.60 17.69 -15.65
N LEU A 339 15.38 16.63 -15.37
CA LEU A 339 16.72 16.46 -15.95
C LEU A 339 16.67 16.09 -17.44
N VAL A 340 15.69 15.29 -17.84
CA VAL A 340 15.45 14.93 -19.24
C VAL A 340 15.01 16.15 -20.05
N ASP A 341 14.17 17.02 -19.49
CA ASP A 341 13.73 18.26 -20.13
C ASP A 341 14.91 19.21 -20.41
N VAL A 342 15.80 19.39 -19.44
CA VAL A 342 17.02 20.20 -19.62
C VAL A 342 17.91 19.61 -20.72
N GLN A 343 18.01 18.28 -20.78
CA GLN A 343 18.75 17.57 -21.83
C GLN A 343 18.10 17.77 -23.21
N HIS A 344 16.77 17.72 -23.31
CA HIS A 344 16.04 17.99 -24.55
C HIS A 344 16.15 19.45 -25.00
N GLU A 345 16.07 20.43 -24.10
CA GLU A 345 16.30 21.84 -24.43
C GLU A 345 17.70 22.06 -25.05
N LEU A 346 18.71 21.39 -24.50
CA LEU A 346 20.07 21.41 -25.03
C LEU A 346 20.15 20.80 -26.42
N GLU A 347 19.52 19.65 -26.63
CA GLU A 347 19.47 18.97 -27.94
C GLU A 347 18.76 19.82 -28.98
N ASP A 348 17.58 20.36 -28.68
CA ASP A 348 16.82 21.20 -29.62
C ASP A 348 17.54 22.49 -29.99
N LYS A 349 18.26 23.10 -29.03
CA LYS A 349 19.00 24.34 -29.28
C LYS A 349 20.24 24.14 -30.16
N TYR A 350 20.97 23.04 -29.94
CA TYR A 350 22.31 22.84 -30.49
C TYR A 350 22.41 21.76 -31.57
N ARG A 351 21.35 21.00 -31.85
CA ARG A 351 21.34 19.99 -32.92
C ARG A 351 21.65 20.61 -34.28
N MET A 352 22.37 19.86 -35.10
CA MET A 352 22.63 20.22 -36.49
C MET A 352 21.48 19.80 -37.39
N THR A 353 20.42 20.63 -37.49
CA THR A 353 19.35 20.42 -38.47
C THR A 353 19.81 20.89 -39.84
N LEU A 354 19.81 19.97 -40.80
CA LEU A 354 20.24 20.20 -42.18
C LEU A 354 19.06 20.69 -43.02
N ASN A 355 19.33 21.65 -43.91
CA ASN A 355 18.32 22.14 -44.85
C ASN A 355 18.38 21.31 -46.13
N ALA A 356 17.24 20.72 -46.51
CA ALA A 356 17.13 20.02 -47.79
C ALA A 356 16.93 21.02 -48.93
N GLU A 357 17.95 21.17 -49.77
CA GLU A 357 17.84 21.93 -51.01
C GLU A 357 17.53 20.96 -52.16
N VAL A 358 16.34 21.13 -52.76
CA VAL A 358 15.99 20.42 -53.99
C VAL A 358 16.62 21.18 -55.15
N ALA A 359 17.67 20.60 -55.73
CA ALA A 359 18.30 21.17 -56.92
C ALA A 359 17.28 21.26 -58.08
N THR A 360 17.09 22.47 -58.61
CA THR A 360 16.25 22.76 -59.78
C THR A 360 16.99 22.38 -61.08
N GLY A 361 17.21 21.08 -61.29
CA GLY A 361 17.87 20.52 -62.47
C GLY A 361 17.33 19.16 -62.91
N LEU A 362 17.73 18.70 -64.10
CA LEU A 362 17.27 17.46 -64.76
C LEU A 362 17.51 16.17 -63.94
N LEU A 363 18.39 16.21 -62.94
CA LEU A 363 18.60 15.16 -61.95
C LEU A 363 18.18 15.70 -60.58
N ARG A 364 17.04 15.23 -60.05
CA ARG A 364 16.60 15.54 -58.68
C ARG A 364 17.55 14.86 -57.69
N LYS A 365 18.68 15.51 -57.40
CA LYS A 365 19.56 15.14 -56.29
C LYS A 365 19.25 16.08 -55.13
N GLU A 366 18.63 15.54 -54.08
CA GLU A 366 18.49 16.25 -52.82
C GLU A 366 19.89 16.46 -52.26
N THR A 367 20.26 17.73 -52.05
CA THR A 367 21.55 18.09 -51.47
C THR A 367 21.25 18.79 -50.17
N MET A 368 21.86 18.33 -49.08
CA MET A 368 21.67 18.94 -47.77
C MET A 368 22.71 20.05 -47.55
N SER A 369 22.31 21.13 -46.89
CA SER A 369 23.20 22.25 -46.57
C SER A 369 23.13 22.61 -45.08
N PHE A 370 24.27 23.00 -44.53
CA PHE A 370 24.43 23.54 -43.17
C PHE A 370 25.56 24.58 -43.17
N ASP A 371 25.37 25.69 -42.46
CA ASP A 371 26.37 26.77 -42.44
C ASP A 371 27.57 26.41 -41.55
N THR A 372 28.68 25.99 -42.15
CA THR A 372 29.96 25.68 -41.48
C THR A 372 30.93 26.87 -41.49
N SER A 373 30.51 28.07 -41.92
CA SER A 373 31.39 29.25 -42.07
C SER A 373 31.95 29.74 -40.74
N LYS A 374 31.17 29.62 -39.65
CA LYS A 374 31.53 30.07 -38.29
C LYS A 374 32.23 28.99 -37.45
N ALA A 375 32.57 27.85 -38.04
CA ALA A 375 33.22 26.73 -37.34
C ALA A 375 34.61 27.13 -36.82
N LYS A 376 34.92 26.75 -35.57
CA LYS A 376 36.26 26.92 -35.01
C LYS A 376 37.18 25.79 -35.49
N THR A 377 38.42 26.13 -35.84
CA THR A 377 39.43 25.15 -36.30
C THR A 377 40.33 24.70 -35.14
N TYR A 378 40.65 23.41 -35.15
CA TYR A 378 41.40 22.71 -34.12
C TYR A 378 42.54 21.88 -34.74
N LYS A 379 43.48 21.48 -33.89
CA LYS A 379 44.63 20.62 -34.22
C LYS A 379 44.71 19.49 -33.22
N VAL A 380 44.89 18.26 -33.71
CA VAL A 380 45.13 17.06 -32.88
C VAL A 380 46.40 16.37 -33.40
N GLY A 381 47.45 16.31 -32.59
CA GLY A 381 48.75 15.79 -33.02
C GLY A 381 49.32 16.55 -34.21
N ALA A 382 49.52 15.86 -35.35
CA ALA A 382 49.99 16.46 -36.60
C ALA A 382 48.85 16.94 -37.53
N ALA A 383 47.60 16.54 -37.27
CA ALA A 383 46.46 16.87 -38.12
C ALA A 383 45.94 18.30 -37.82
N VAL A 384 45.81 19.10 -38.88
CA VAL A 384 45.35 20.50 -38.86
C VAL A 384 44.03 20.63 -39.62
N ASN A 385 43.35 21.78 -39.48
CA ASN A 385 42.06 22.07 -40.13
C ASN A 385 40.92 21.13 -39.71
N LEU A 386 40.93 20.72 -38.44
CA LEU A 386 39.86 19.90 -37.86
C LEU A 386 38.76 20.80 -37.29
N VAL A 387 37.50 20.35 -37.36
CA VAL A 387 36.37 20.96 -36.66
C VAL A 387 35.93 20.05 -35.53
N LYS A 388 35.43 20.65 -34.44
CA LYS A 388 34.97 19.92 -33.24
C LYS A 388 33.45 19.78 -33.30
N LEU A 389 32.98 18.54 -33.19
CA LEU A 389 31.57 18.21 -33.03
C LEU A 389 31.33 17.69 -31.61
N VAL A 390 30.50 18.37 -30.85
CA VAL A 390 30.07 17.91 -29.52
C VAL A 390 28.96 16.89 -29.71
N ILE A 391 29.11 15.74 -29.06
CA ILE A 391 28.03 14.77 -28.97
C ILE A 391 27.05 15.32 -27.93
N LEU A 392 25.75 15.37 -28.21
CA LEU A 392 24.78 16.00 -27.31
C LEU A 392 24.25 15.04 -26.23
N GLN A 393 24.19 13.73 -26.52
CA GLN A 393 23.64 12.69 -25.64
C GLN A 393 24.68 11.93 -24.79
N SER A 394 24.28 11.44 -23.62
CA SER A 394 25.12 10.66 -22.67
C SER A 394 25.19 9.16 -22.98
N ASN A 395 26.33 8.53 -22.62
CA ASN A 395 26.58 7.08 -22.60
C ASN A 395 26.74 6.34 -23.95
N MET A 396 27.16 7.01 -25.02
CA MET A 396 27.30 6.37 -26.35
C MET A 396 28.74 6.46 -26.83
N SER A 397 29.46 5.33 -26.84
CA SER A 397 30.75 5.27 -27.52
C SER A 397 30.50 5.24 -29.02
N VAL A 398 31.07 6.21 -29.74
CA VAL A 398 31.01 6.29 -31.20
C VAL A 398 32.16 5.55 -31.88
N SER A 399 33.01 4.86 -31.11
CA SER A 399 34.22 4.22 -31.60
C SER A 399 34.49 2.91 -30.86
N GLU A 400 34.67 1.82 -31.60
CA GLU A 400 35.08 0.52 -31.05
C GLU A 400 36.48 0.55 -30.41
N SER A 401 37.30 1.54 -30.80
CA SER A 401 38.68 1.68 -30.35
C SER A 401 38.84 2.41 -29.00
N GLU A 402 37.81 3.10 -28.52
CA GLU A 402 37.84 3.83 -27.25
C GLU A 402 36.85 3.22 -26.23
N LYS A 403 37.38 2.81 -25.08
CA LYS A 403 36.58 2.34 -23.95
C LYS A 403 36.22 3.54 -23.07
N GLY A 404 35.05 4.13 -23.28
CA GLY A 404 34.54 5.24 -22.45
C GLY A 404 33.51 6.11 -23.17
N ASP A 405 33.01 7.12 -22.48
CA ASP A 405 32.03 8.07 -23.03
C ASP A 405 32.68 9.00 -24.05
N SER A 406 32.14 9.01 -25.27
CA SER A 406 32.52 9.95 -26.31
C SER A 406 31.82 11.29 -26.07
N ARG A 407 32.57 12.36 -25.78
CA ARG A 407 32.03 13.69 -25.45
C ARG A 407 32.05 14.63 -26.66
N TRP A 408 33.12 14.57 -27.44
CA TRP A 408 33.25 15.28 -28.70
C TRP A 408 34.14 14.50 -29.67
N VAL A 409 34.05 14.85 -30.94
CA VAL A 409 34.89 14.33 -32.01
C VAL A 409 35.51 15.46 -32.83
N TYR A 410 36.70 15.21 -33.36
CA TYR A 410 37.38 16.07 -34.31
C TYR A 410 37.38 15.42 -35.68
N VAL A 411 36.88 16.14 -36.68
CA VAL A 411 36.83 15.68 -38.08
C VAL A 411 37.42 16.73 -39.02
N PRO A 412 38.05 16.34 -40.14
CA PRO A 412 38.51 17.31 -41.14
C PRO A 412 37.33 18.10 -41.70
N LYS A 413 37.50 19.43 -41.86
CA LYS A 413 36.42 20.30 -42.34
C LYS A 413 35.89 19.88 -43.72
N ASP A 414 36.79 19.57 -44.65
CA ASP A 414 36.44 19.19 -46.02
C ASP A 414 35.63 17.88 -46.08
N GLU A 415 35.95 16.94 -45.18
CA GLU A 415 35.23 15.66 -45.04
C GLU A 415 33.85 15.87 -44.41
N LEU A 416 33.72 16.76 -43.42
CA LEU A 416 32.42 17.12 -42.85
C LEU A 416 31.51 17.78 -43.89
N ASP A 417 32.03 18.72 -44.68
CA ASP A 417 31.26 19.39 -45.74
C ASP A 417 30.82 18.39 -46.83
N ARG A 418 31.63 17.34 -47.10
CA ARG A 418 31.22 16.23 -47.99
C ARG A 418 30.05 15.44 -47.40
N VAL A 419 30.16 15.02 -46.15
CA VAL A 419 29.12 14.25 -45.46
C VAL A 419 27.82 15.03 -45.33
N ILE A 420 27.89 16.34 -45.04
CA ILE A 420 26.71 17.20 -45.00
C ILE A 420 26.02 17.17 -46.36
N LYS A 421 26.74 17.35 -47.48
CA LYS A 421 26.13 17.36 -48.83
C LYS A 421 25.53 16.02 -49.24
N GLU A 422 26.17 14.92 -48.85
CA GLU A 422 25.76 13.55 -49.22
C GLU A 422 24.70 12.96 -48.25
N GLY A 423 24.55 13.56 -47.06
CA GLY A 423 23.63 13.11 -46.01
C GLY A 423 24.09 11.83 -45.27
N HIS A 424 25.17 11.20 -45.70
CA HIS A 424 25.73 10.03 -45.05
C HIS A 424 27.20 9.91 -45.41
N GLY A 425 27.98 9.21 -44.59
CA GLY A 425 29.36 8.91 -44.95
C GLY A 425 30.22 8.46 -43.79
N ASP A 426 31.31 7.76 -44.14
CA ASP A 426 32.36 7.41 -43.20
C ASP A 426 33.43 8.50 -43.18
N VAL A 427 33.75 9.01 -41.99
CA VAL A 427 34.81 9.99 -41.79
C VAL A 427 35.80 9.45 -40.78
N TYR A 428 37.09 9.61 -41.08
CA TYR A 428 38.14 9.32 -40.13
C TYR A 428 38.43 10.55 -39.29
N GLY A 429 38.29 10.42 -37.97
CA GLY A 429 38.43 11.51 -37.01
C GLY A 429 39.06 11.05 -35.71
N TYR A 430 39.06 11.94 -34.73
CA TYR A 430 39.59 11.69 -33.39
C TYR A 430 38.48 11.87 -32.36
N VAL A 431 38.43 11.03 -31.34
CA VAL A 431 37.44 11.13 -30.25
C VAL A 431 38.12 11.74 -29.02
N ASN A 432 37.42 12.63 -28.32
CA ASN A 432 37.90 13.29 -27.10
C ASN A 432 39.29 13.93 -27.28
N GLN A 433 40.28 13.58 -26.45
CA GLN A 433 41.68 14.05 -26.57
C GLN A 433 42.61 12.99 -27.16
N ASN A 434 42.05 11.89 -27.69
CA ASN A 434 42.83 10.79 -28.19
C ASN A 434 43.51 11.15 -29.51
N THR A 435 44.74 10.69 -29.71
CA THR A 435 45.52 10.91 -30.94
C THR A 435 45.42 9.75 -31.92
N ASN A 436 44.73 8.67 -31.53
CA ASN A 436 44.42 7.56 -32.42
C ASN A 436 43.21 7.91 -33.30
N MET A 437 43.38 7.78 -34.61
CA MET A 437 42.32 8.03 -35.57
C MET A 437 41.33 6.85 -35.59
N CYS A 438 40.03 7.14 -35.59
CA CYS A 438 38.97 6.15 -35.66
C CYS A 438 37.94 6.50 -36.74
N ARG A 439 37.22 5.48 -37.21
CA ARG A 439 36.15 5.63 -38.19
C ARG A 439 34.86 6.03 -37.49
N LEU A 440 34.26 7.14 -37.92
CA LEU A 440 32.99 7.68 -37.46
C LEU A 440 31.97 7.57 -38.60
N ARG A 441 30.82 6.96 -38.32
CA ARG A 441 29.74 6.79 -39.30
C ARG A 441 28.73 7.91 -39.14
N PHE A 442 28.59 8.77 -40.14
CA PHE A 442 27.59 9.83 -40.17
C PHE A 442 26.37 9.43 -40.98
N ASP A 443 25.22 9.93 -40.56
CA ASP A 443 23.93 9.74 -41.21
C ASP A 443 22.99 10.92 -40.94
N VAL A 444 21.84 10.95 -41.60
CA VAL A 444 20.76 11.90 -41.31
C VAL A 444 19.57 11.16 -40.70
N ASP A 445 19.01 11.68 -39.61
CA ASP A 445 17.80 11.12 -39.01
C ASP A 445 16.51 11.52 -39.78
N ALA A 446 15.36 10.99 -39.37
CA ALA A 446 14.08 11.29 -40.01
C ALA A 446 13.65 12.76 -39.90
N ALA A 447 14.26 13.54 -39.01
CA ALA A 447 14.01 14.97 -38.79
C ALA A 447 15.07 15.87 -39.47
N ASN A 448 15.87 15.31 -40.38
CA ASN A 448 16.96 15.99 -41.08
C ASN A 448 18.11 16.45 -40.17
N ASN A 449 18.31 15.85 -39.00
CA ASN A 449 19.47 16.15 -38.16
C ASN A 449 20.66 15.28 -38.53
N LEU A 450 21.85 15.88 -38.53
CA LEU A 450 23.10 15.13 -38.67
C LEU A 450 23.35 14.32 -37.38
N VAL A 451 23.56 13.02 -37.54
CA VAL A 451 23.84 12.09 -36.43
C VAL A 451 25.12 11.28 -36.69
N ILE A 452 25.79 10.89 -35.61
CA ILE A 452 26.85 9.88 -35.64
C ILE A 452 26.26 8.55 -35.15
N ARG A 453 26.49 7.45 -35.87
CA ARG A 453 26.08 6.12 -35.43
C ARG A 453 27.06 5.59 -34.38
N ASP A 454 26.53 5.18 -33.24
CA ASP A 454 27.32 4.55 -32.16
C ASP A 454 27.70 3.09 -32.49
N ILE A 455 28.42 2.43 -31.57
CA ILE A 455 28.77 1.00 -31.69
C ILE A 455 27.56 0.06 -31.75
N ALA A 456 26.39 0.50 -31.26
CA ALA A 456 25.12 -0.22 -31.31
C ALA A 456 24.26 0.19 -32.52
N ASN A 457 24.83 0.97 -33.47
CA ASN A 457 24.18 1.45 -34.68
C ASN A 457 22.99 2.40 -34.44
N ARG A 458 22.94 3.07 -33.29
CA ARG A 458 21.96 4.11 -32.93
C ARG A 458 22.49 5.49 -33.34
N GLY A 459 21.63 6.36 -33.86
CA GLY A 459 21.99 7.72 -34.23
C GLY A 459 22.12 8.61 -33.00
N VAL A 460 23.24 9.32 -32.89
CA VAL A 460 23.55 10.26 -31.80
C VAL A 460 23.66 11.67 -32.34
N LEU A 461 22.92 12.60 -31.74
CA LEU A 461 22.90 14.00 -32.17
C LEU A 461 24.25 14.68 -31.92
N VAL A 462 24.67 15.50 -32.89
CA VAL A 462 25.89 16.29 -32.81
C VAL A 462 25.64 17.79 -32.98
N SER A 463 26.53 18.58 -32.38
CA SER A 463 26.58 20.04 -32.50
C SER A 463 27.95 20.51 -32.97
N LEU A 464 27.98 21.46 -33.91
CA LEU A 464 29.22 22.07 -34.39
C LEU A 464 29.67 23.19 -33.45
N VAL A 465 30.91 23.13 -32.98
CA VAL A 465 31.48 24.22 -32.17
C VAL A 465 31.83 25.42 -33.05
N THR A 466 31.15 26.54 -32.81
CA THR A 466 31.35 27.80 -33.53
C THR A 466 32.18 28.79 -32.71
N GLN A 467 32.58 29.90 -33.32
CA GLN A 467 33.29 30.99 -32.63
C GLN A 467 32.49 31.65 -31.50
N GLN A 468 31.16 31.53 -31.51
CA GLN A 468 30.29 32.10 -30.46
C GLN A 468 30.28 31.23 -29.19
N GLY A 469 30.65 29.94 -29.29
CA GLY A 469 30.65 29.02 -28.16
C GLY A 469 29.26 28.70 -27.63
N LEU A 470 29.19 28.39 -26.33
CA LEU A 470 27.96 28.09 -25.60
C LEU A 470 27.31 29.39 -25.10
N ASP A 471 26.00 29.52 -25.25
CA ASP A 471 25.20 30.59 -24.65
C ASP A 471 25.30 30.54 -23.12
N VAL A 472 25.89 31.59 -22.53
CA VAL A 472 26.22 31.65 -21.10
C VAL A 472 24.96 31.77 -20.24
N GLU A 473 23.93 32.47 -20.70
CA GLU A 473 22.69 32.66 -19.93
C GLU A 473 21.88 31.36 -19.89
N LEU A 474 21.72 30.70 -21.03
CA LEU A 474 21.06 29.39 -21.10
C LEU A 474 21.85 28.31 -20.34
N TYR A 475 23.17 28.35 -20.41
CA TYR A 475 24.01 27.43 -19.66
C TYR A 475 23.83 27.58 -18.14
N GLN A 476 23.80 28.82 -17.64
CA GLN A 476 23.54 29.08 -16.22
C GLN A 476 22.14 28.63 -15.80
N LYS A 477 21.12 28.83 -16.66
CA LYS A 477 19.76 28.32 -16.44
C LYS A 477 19.77 26.79 -16.27
N TRP A 478 20.33 26.05 -17.23
CA TRP A 478 20.38 24.58 -17.21
C TRP A 478 21.17 24.03 -16.02
N LEU A 479 22.27 24.69 -15.65
CA LEU A 479 23.06 24.30 -14.50
C LEU A 479 22.28 24.51 -13.19
N ALA A 480 21.57 25.63 -13.05
CA ALA A 480 20.71 25.89 -11.89
C ALA A 480 19.54 24.90 -11.79
N GLU A 481 18.88 24.57 -12.90
CA GLU A 481 17.80 23.57 -12.94
C GLU A 481 18.31 22.17 -12.60
N SER A 482 19.47 21.79 -13.14
CA SER A 482 20.12 20.51 -12.84
C SER A 482 20.53 20.40 -11.37
N GLU A 483 21.09 21.46 -10.78
CA GLU A 483 21.45 21.48 -9.35
C GLU A 483 20.22 21.45 -8.44
N LYS A 484 19.12 22.10 -8.84
CA LYS A 484 17.84 22.01 -8.12
C LYS A 484 17.31 20.57 -8.13
N ALA A 485 17.33 19.89 -9.28
CA ALA A 485 16.88 18.50 -9.38
C ALA A 485 17.70 17.56 -8.47
N VAL A 486 19.00 17.79 -8.29
CA VAL A 486 19.83 17.03 -7.33
C VAL A 486 19.39 17.25 -5.89
N SER A 487 19.17 18.52 -5.52
CA SER A 487 18.72 18.84 -4.18
C SER A 487 17.41 18.13 -3.87
N GLN A 488 16.47 18.12 -4.82
CA GLN A 488 15.21 17.41 -4.70
C GLN A 488 15.39 15.88 -4.64
N LEU A 489 16.31 15.30 -5.42
CA LEU A 489 16.64 13.86 -5.29
C LEU A 489 17.22 13.51 -3.92
N SER A 490 18.03 14.39 -3.33
CA SER A 490 18.56 14.19 -1.97
C SER A 490 17.45 14.31 -0.91
N GLU A 491 16.48 15.18 -1.12
CA GLU A 491 15.28 15.29 -0.27
C GLU A 491 14.41 14.04 -0.39
N ALA A 492 14.17 13.54 -1.61
CA ALA A 492 13.45 12.30 -1.87
C ALA A 492 14.14 11.08 -1.24
N GLU A 493 15.48 11.05 -1.23
CA GLU A 493 16.22 10.01 -0.51
C GLU A 493 15.99 10.06 1.00
N HIS A 494 16.04 11.25 1.59
CA HIS A 494 15.74 11.42 3.01
C HIS A 494 14.30 11.03 3.33
N HIS A 495 13.35 11.42 2.47
CA HIS A 495 11.96 11.03 2.57
C HIS A 495 11.81 9.50 2.54
N MET A 496 12.44 8.82 1.59
CA MET A 496 12.39 7.36 1.47
C MET A 496 12.99 6.64 2.69
N ARG A 497 14.06 7.18 3.29
CA ARG A 497 14.61 6.66 4.55
C ARG A 497 13.62 6.79 5.69
N LYS A 498 12.90 7.91 5.79
CA LYS A 498 11.85 8.12 6.80
C LYS A 498 10.67 7.16 6.59
N VAL A 499 10.24 6.98 5.36
CA VAL A 499 9.20 6.01 4.96
C VAL A 499 9.56 4.60 5.43
N LYS A 500 10.78 4.13 5.11
CA LYS A 500 11.28 2.82 5.57
C LYS A 500 11.35 2.72 7.09
N ALA A 501 11.86 3.74 7.76
CA ALA A 501 11.96 3.76 9.21
C ALA A 501 10.57 3.66 9.87
N ASN A 502 9.58 4.38 9.34
CA ASN A 502 8.20 4.33 9.80
C ASN A 502 7.57 2.94 9.57
N PHE A 503 7.80 2.34 8.40
CA PHE A 503 7.32 0.99 8.08
C PHE A 503 7.92 -0.07 9.01
N HIS A 504 9.25 -0.06 9.20
CA HIS A 504 9.91 -1.02 10.09
C HIS A 504 9.58 -0.77 11.56
N GLY A 505 9.40 0.49 11.98
CA GLY A 505 8.95 0.84 13.33
C GLY A 505 7.50 0.44 13.61
N ALA A 506 6.68 0.28 12.56
CA ALA A 506 5.31 -0.23 12.65
C ALA A 506 5.25 -1.76 12.79
N LEU A 507 6.36 -2.47 12.59
CA LEU A 507 6.48 -3.92 12.72
C LEU A 507 7.15 -4.32 14.05
N PRO A 508 6.83 -5.49 14.63
CA PRO A 508 5.88 -6.49 14.15
C PRO A 508 4.43 -6.09 14.41
N HIS A 509 3.51 -6.56 13.56
CA HIS A 509 2.07 -6.37 13.73
C HIS A 509 1.37 -7.70 14.01
N SER A 510 0.69 -7.81 15.15
CA SER A 510 0.19 -9.10 15.64
C SER A 510 -1.07 -9.60 14.91
N PHE A 511 -1.92 -8.68 14.46
CA PHE A 511 -3.28 -8.96 13.95
C PHE A 511 -3.43 -8.88 12.42
N VAL A 512 -2.37 -8.50 11.71
CA VAL A 512 -2.39 -8.36 10.24
C VAL A 512 -1.73 -9.59 9.65
N ASP A 513 -2.27 -10.07 8.53
CA ASP A 513 -1.70 -11.18 7.78
C ASP A 513 -0.27 -10.81 7.31
N PRO A 514 0.76 -11.61 7.62
CA PRO A 514 2.14 -11.31 7.24
C PRO A 514 2.38 -11.25 5.73
N GLU A 515 1.48 -11.75 4.86
CA GLU A 515 1.64 -11.62 3.41
C GLU A 515 1.64 -10.16 2.94
N LEU A 516 0.71 -9.32 3.43
CA LEU A 516 0.61 -7.93 2.99
C LEU A 516 1.86 -7.11 3.37
N PRO A 517 2.36 -7.11 4.61
CA PRO A 517 3.61 -6.43 4.95
C PRO A 517 4.81 -6.91 4.12
N ARG A 518 4.90 -8.20 3.77
CA ARG A 518 5.98 -8.68 2.89
C ARG A 518 5.90 -8.08 1.48
N LEU A 519 4.70 -7.97 0.93
CA LEU A 519 4.50 -7.32 -0.38
C LEU A 519 4.80 -5.81 -0.29
N MET A 520 4.44 -5.15 0.81
CA MET A 520 4.78 -3.75 1.05
C MET A 520 6.30 -3.53 1.13
N GLU A 521 7.02 -4.42 1.81
CA GLU A 521 8.49 -4.39 1.85
C GLU A 521 9.10 -4.52 0.44
N SER A 522 8.57 -5.41 -0.40
CA SER A 522 8.99 -5.53 -1.79
C SER A 522 8.71 -4.25 -2.60
N SER A 523 7.56 -3.61 -2.41
CA SER A 523 7.22 -2.33 -3.04
C SER A 523 8.23 -1.24 -2.65
N LEU A 524 8.52 -1.11 -1.35
CA LEU A 524 9.49 -0.15 -0.83
C LEU A 524 10.91 -0.41 -1.37
N GLN A 525 11.30 -1.68 -1.52
CA GLN A 525 12.59 -2.03 -2.12
C GLN A 525 12.65 -1.63 -3.60
N GLN A 526 11.59 -1.83 -4.37
CA GLN A 526 11.52 -1.42 -5.78
C GLN A 526 11.67 0.10 -5.95
N VAL A 527 10.94 0.90 -5.16
CA VAL A 527 11.05 2.37 -5.19
C VAL A 527 12.48 2.82 -4.83
N SER A 528 13.12 2.12 -3.89
CA SER A 528 14.51 2.43 -3.50
C SER A 528 15.52 2.12 -4.59
N GLN A 529 15.38 0.97 -5.25
CA GLN A 529 16.25 0.60 -6.38
C GLN A 529 16.09 1.59 -7.54
N ARG A 530 14.86 2.07 -7.77
CA ARG A 530 14.58 3.10 -8.76
C ARG A 530 15.25 4.43 -8.41
N LEU A 531 15.17 4.86 -7.15
CA LEU A 531 15.90 6.03 -6.65
C LEU A 531 17.41 5.89 -6.88
N GLU A 532 18.03 4.78 -6.49
CA GLU A 532 19.47 4.53 -6.66
C GLU A 532 19.88 4.57 -8.14
N SER A 533 19.07 3.97 -9.03
CA SER A 533 19.28 4.02 -10.48
C SER A 533 19.24 5.46 -11.01
N ILE A 534 18.23 6.22 -10.62
CA ILE A 534 18.04 7.61 -11.07
C ILE A 534 19.13 8.52 -10.50
N GLN A 535 19.57 8.33 -9.26
CA GLN A 535 20.71 9.05 -8.70
C GLN A 535 21.98 8.81 -9.53
N GLY A 536 22.28 7.55 -9.86
CA GLY A 536 23.44 7.21 -10.69
C GLY A 536 23.38 7.77 -12.11
N GLU A 537 22.21 7.81 -12.73
CA GLU A 537 22.01 8.45 -14.04
C GLU A 537 22.13 9.98 -13.94
N SER A 538 21.51 10.58 -12.93
CA SER A 538 21.50 12.02 -12.70
C SER A 538 22.91 12.55 -12.49
N GLU A 539 23.72 11.90 -11.64
CA GLU A 539 25.11 12.28 -11.41
C GLU A 539 25.93 12.38 -12.70
N LYS A 540 25.74 11.44 -13.63
CA LYS A 540 26.40 11.47 -14.95
C LYS A 540 25.94 12.65 -15.80
N ILE A 541 24.62 12.89 -15.84
CA ILE A 541 24.03 14.01 -16.57
C ILE A 541 24.57 15.35 -16.02
N ILE A 542 24.64 15.51 -14.70
CA ILE A 542 25.12 16.75 -14.07
C ILE A 542 26.62 16.94 -14.27
N GLN A 543 27.43 15.89 -14.13
CA GLN A 543 28.86 15.98 -14.44
C GLN A 543 29.09 16.40 -15.89
N ARG A 544 28.24 15.94 -16.82
CA ARG A 544 28.25 16.38 -18.21
C ARG A 544 27.92 17.87 -18.32
N PHE A 545 26.83 18.34 -17.71
CA PHE A 545 26.45 19.76 -17.71
C PHE A 545 27.54 20.65 -17.10
N LYS A 546 28.14 20.28 -15.97
CA LYS A 546 29.25 21.04 -15.36
C LYS A 546 30.46 21.18 -16.30
N ASN A 547 30.71 20.17 -17.14
CA ASN A 547 31.81 20.17 -18.11
C ASN A 547 31.40 20.66 -19.51
N LEU A 548 30.15 21.04 -19.73
CA LEU A 548 29.63 21.41 -21.06
C LEU A 548 30.38 22.60 -21.66
N HIS A 549 30.78 23.57 -20.82
CA HIS A 549 31.61 24.69 -21.26
C HIS A 549 32.94 24.23 -21.91
N GLN A 550 33.54 23.14 -21.42
CA GLN A 550 34.76 22.57 -22.00
C GLN A 550 34.48 21.94 -23.37
N PHE A 551 33.29 21.36 -23.55
CA PHE A 551 32.91 20.71 -24.79
C PHE A 551 32.74 21.74 -25.91
N PHE A 552 32.21 22.93 -25.60
CA PHE A 552 32.06 24.03 -26.55
C PHE A 552 33.25 25.01 -26.59
N SER A 553 34.31 24.77 -25.80
CA SER A 553 35.54 25.58 -25.81
C SER A 553 36.52 25.27 -26.95
#